data_AF-A0A954GAT1-F1
#
_entry.id   AF-A0A954GAT1-F1
#
_cell.length_a   1.000
_cell.length_b   1.000
_cell.length_c   1.000
_cell.angle_alpha   90.00
_cell.angle_beta   90.00
_cell.angle_gamma   90.00
#
_symmetry.space_group_name_H-M   'P 1'
#
loop_
_entity.id
_entity.type
_entity.pdbx_description
1 polymer ?
#
loop_
_entity_poly.entity_id
_entity_poly.type
_entity_poly.pdbx_seq_one_letter_code
_entity_poly.pdbx_strand_id
1 'polypeptide(L)' 'AIGLEQAWVPPAGTKVVVNEADEYQEVGTVSSSARSYGKYPAVAMALVRRGSNEPGTEVKLISEDQEYSGTVFTSLN' A
#
# COMPACT_ATOMS: atom_id res chain seq x y z
N ALA A 1 6.99 2.84 2.49
CA ALA A 1 6.41 1.56 2.95
C ALA A 1 4.97 1.78 3.37
N ILE A 2 4.14 0.77 3.16
CA ILE A 2 2.70 0.75 3.43
C ILE A 2 2.42 -0.32 4.47
N GLY A 3 1.72 0.03 5.54
CA GLY A 3 1.30 -0.89 6.59
C GLY A 3 -0.13 -1.34 6.33
N LEU A 4 -0.40 -2.64 6.49
CA LEU A 4 -1.73 -3.22 6.32
C LEU A 4 -2.26 -3.66 7.68
N GLU A 5 -3.56 -3.46 7.90
CA GLU A 5 -4.24 -3.90 9.14
C GLU A 5 -4.61 -5.39 9.13
N GLN A 6 -4.40 -6.07 8.00
CA GLN A 6 -4.64 -7.49 7.85
C GLN A 6 -3.32 -8.26 7.68
N ALA A 7 -3.30 -9.53 8.10
CA ALA A 7 -2.12 -10.40 7.99
C ALA A 7 -1.87 -10.93 6.57
N TRP A 8 -2.62 -10.44 5.58
CA TRP A 8 -2.40 -10.73 4.18
C TRP A 8 -1.11 -10.06 3.70
N VAL A 9 -0.28 -10.83 3.00
CA VAL A 9 1.00 -10.37 2.44
C VAL A 9 0.78 -10.14 0.95
N PRO A 10 0.69 -8.87 0.49
CA PRO A 10 0.40 -8.58 -0.91
C PRO A 10 1.56 -9.04 -1.81
N PRO A 11 1.33 -9.80 -2.88
CA PRO A 11 2.41 -10.18 -3.78
C PRO A 11 3.05 -8.97 -4.46
N ALA A 12 4.30 -9.12 -4.93
CA ALA A 12 4.91 -8.12 -5.81
C ALA A 12 4.05 -7.94 -7.07
N GLY A 13 3.92 -6.70 -7.56
CA GLY A 13 2.99 -6.37 -8.64
C GLY A 13 1.59 -5.94 -8.17
N THR A 14 1.24 -6.11 -6.89
CA THR A 14 -0.02 -5.59 -6.33
C THR A 14 -0.13 -4.09 -6.58
N LYS A 15 -1.28 -3.65 -7.10
CA LYS A 15 -1.52 -2.24 -7.43
C LYS A 15 -1.77 -1.44 -6.16
N VAL A 16 -1.19 -0.26 -6.09
CA VAL A 16 -1.49 0.72 -5.04
C VAL A 16 -2.35 1.82 -5.64
N VAL A 17 -3.53 2.02 -5.06
CA VAL A 17 -4.48 3.03 -5.51
C VAL A 17 -4.82 4.00 -4.37
N VAL A 18 -5.17 5.24 -4.71
CA VAL A 18 -5.78 6.22 -3.80
C VAL A 18 -7.19 6.51 -4.25
N ASN A 19 -8.03 6.97 -3.33
CA ASN A 19 -9.33 7.53 -3.65
C ASN A 19 -9.17 9.03 -3.89
N GLU A 20 -9.29 9.47 -5.14
CA GLU A 20 -9.34 10.89 -5.51
C GLU A 20 -10.66 11.17 -6.22
N ALA A 21 -11.45 12.11 -5.68
CA ALA A 21 -12.66 12.62 -6.32
C ALA A 21 -13.64 11.53 -6.85
N ASP A 22 -13.90 10.52 -6.02
CA ASP A 22 -14.79 9.38 -6.31
C ASP A 22 -14.27 8.37 -7.35
N GLU A 23 -13.01 8.47 -7.77
CA GLU A 23 -12.34 7.49 -8.62
C GLU A 23 -11.09 6.88 -7.96
N TYR A 24 -10.86 5.59 -8.20
CA TYR A 24 -9.61 4.93 -7.80
C TYR A 24 -8.51 5.24 -8.81
N GLN A 25 -7.50 5.96 -8.37
CA GLN A 25 -6.33 6.25 -9.19
C GLN A 25 -5.17 5.33 -8.82
N GLU A 26 -4.62 4.62 -9.80
CA GLU A 26 -3.38 3.86 -9.61
C GLU A 26 -2.18 4.80 -9.46
N VAL A 27 -1.54 4.74 -8.30
CA VAL A 27 -0.41 5.60 -7.91
C VAL A 27 0.89 4.84 -7.73
N GLY A 28 0.87 3.52 -7.81
CA GLY A 28 2.07 2.75 -7.59
C GLY A 28 1.88 1.23 -7.65
N THR A 29 2.97 0.55 -7.35
CA THR A 29 3.03 -0.92 -7.36
C THR A 29 3.90 -1.41 -6.23
N VAL A 30 3.46 -2.48 -5.56
CA VAL A 30 4.23 -3.19 -4.54
C VAL A 30 5.46 -3.85 -5.17
N SER A 31 6.63 -3.56 -4.64
CA SER A 31 7.90 -4.17 -5.06
C SER A 31 8.27 -5.38 -4.19
N SER A 32 7.96 -5.34 -2.91
CA SER A 32 8.16 -6.45 -1.97
C SER A 32 7.24 -6.31 -0.76
N SER A 33 7.04 -7.39 -0.02
CA SER A 33 6.19 -7.40 1.16
C SER A 33 6.58 -8.51 2.12
N ALA A 34 6.18 -8.37 3.39
CA ALA A 34 6.43 -9.36 4.41
C ALA A 34 5.35 -9.32 5.51
N ARG A 35 5.22 -10.43 6.24
CA ARG A 35 4.59 -10.39 7.56
C ARG A 35 5.43 -9.56 8.51
N SER A 36 4.74 -8.84 9.39
CA SER A 36 5.33 -8.04 10.44
C SER A 36 4.69 -8.43 11.77
N TYR A 37 5.47 -8.40 12.84
CA TYR A 37 5.00 -8.66 14.21
C TYR A 37 4.93 -7.37 15.03
N GLY A 38 4.98 -6.21 14.37
CA GLY A 38 4.81 -4.88 14.96
C GLY A 38 3.36 -4.40 14.90
N LYS A 39 3.16 -3.06 14.92
CA LYS A 39 1.83 -2.42 14.87
C LYS A 39 0.98 -2.91 13.70
N TYR A 40 1.59 -3.09 12.53
CA TYR A 40 0.93 -3.63 11.35
C TYR A 40 1.29 -5.11 11.17
N PRO A 41 0.31 -6.02 11.02
CA PRO A 41 0.55 -7.45 10.79
C PRO A 41 1.20 -7.78 9.44
N ALA A 42 1.11 -6.88 8.46
CA ALA A 42 1.84 -6.97 7.20
C ALA A 42 2.35 -5.59 6.75
N VAL A 43 3.49 -5.60 6.04
CA VAL A 43 4.13 -4.40 5.50
C VAL A 43 4.50 -4.66 4.04
N ALA A 44 4.25 -3.66 3.20
CA ALA A 44 4.63 -3.65 1.79
C ALA A 44 5.59 -2.49 1.49
N MET A 45 6.62 -2.76 0.71
CA MET A 45 7.40 -1.75 0.01
C MET A 45 6.76 -1.53 -1.34
N ALA A 46 6.59 -0.27 -1.72
CA ALA A 46 5.97 0.10 -2.99
C ALA A 46 6.66 1.32 -3.57
N LEU A 47 6.73 1.36 -4.89
CA LEU A 47 7.05 2.56 -5.64
C LEU A 47 5.74 3.34 -5.82
N VAL A 48 5.65 4.50 -5.19
CA VAL A 48 4.44 5.34 -5.19
C VAL A 48 4.80 6.70 -5.77
N ARG A 49 3.92 7.26 -6.61
CA ARG A 49 4.06 8.61 -7.18
C ARG A 49 4.24 9.63 -6.06
N ARG A 50 5.07 10.64 -6.31
CA ARG A 50 5.43 11.68 -5.34
C ARG A 50 4.22 12.42 -4.74
N GLY A 51 3.12 12.55 -5.47
CA GLY A 51 1.90 13.20 -4.97
C GLY A 51 1.12 12.37 -3.94
N SER A 52 1.46 11.09 -3.75
CA SER A 52 0.67 10.14 -2.95
C SER A 52 1.54 9.30 -2.00
N ASN A 53 2.80 9.70 -1.77
CA ASN A 53 3.75 8.95 -0.95
C ASN A 53 3.98 9.56 0.44
N GLU A 54 3.18 10.55 0.85
CA GLU A 54 3.32 11.18 2.15
C GLU A 54 2.92 10.21 3.28
N PRO A 55 3.66 10.17 4.39
CA PRO A 55 3.25 9.41 5.56
C PRO A 55 1.87 9.86 6.07
N GLY A 56 0.98 8.90 6.31
CA GLY A 56 -0.42 9.12 6.67
C GLY A 56 -1.39 8.98 5.49
N THR A 57 -0.92 8.99 4.24
CA THR A 57 -1.79 8.76 3.08
C THR A 57 -2.44 7.38 3.15
N GLU A 58 -3.77 7.36 3.08
CA GLU A 58 -4.55 6.13 2.93
C GLU A 58 -4.50 5.65 1.49
N VAL A 59 -4.25 4.36 1.34
CA VAL A 59 -4.18 3.69 0.04
C VAL A 59 -4.97 2.39 0.10
N LYS A 60 -5.34 1.88 -1.07
CA LYS A 60 -5.79 0.50 -1.22
C LYS A 60 -4.80 -0.30 -2.04
N LEU A 61 -4.64 -1.55 -1.66
CA LEU A 61 -3.83 -2.54 -2.35
C LEU A 61 -4.77 -3.51 -3.04
N ILE A 62 -4.71 -3.55 -4.38
CA ILE A 62 -5.57 -4.38 -5.22
C ILE A 62 -4.74 -5.45 -5.91
N SER A 63 -5.08 -6.70 -5.64
CA SER A 63 -4.64 -7.92 -6.32
C SER A 63 -5.86 -8.62 -6.92
N GLU A 64 -5.67 -9.56 -7.86
CA GLU A 64 -6.72 -10.13 -8.71
C GLU A 64 -8.01 -10.51 -7.96
N ASP A 65 -7.88 -11.08 -6.76
CA ASP A 65 -9.02 -11.54 -5.94
C ASP A 65 -9.17 -10.80 -4.60
N GLN A 66 -8.30 -9.82 -4.30
CA GLN A 66 -8.19 -9.25 -2.96
C GLN A 66 -7.94 -7.76 -2.97
N GLU A 67 -8.70 -7.04 -2.14
CA GLU A 67 -8.56 -5.61 -1.92
C GLU A 67 -8.46 -5.34 -0.41
N TYR A 68 -7.38 -4.68 -0.01
CA TYR A 68 -7.15 -4.32 1.39
C TYR A 68 -6.68 -2.88 1.53
N SER A 69 -7.09 -2.25 2.63
CA SER A 69 -6.66 -0.89 2.95
C SER A 69 -5.27 -0.91 3.59
N GLY A 70 -4.50 0.14 3.34
CA GLY A 70 -3.20 0.34 3.97
C GLY A 70 -2.91 1.83 4.17
N THR A 71 -1.88 2.09 4.96
CA THR A 71 -1.41 3.46 5.24
C THR A 71 0.06 3.57 4.90
N VAL A 72 0.42 4.59 4.13
CA VAL A 72 1.83 4.95 3.93
C VAL A 72 2.39 5.41 5.27
N PHE A 73 3.46 4.79 5.79
CA PHE A 73 4.04 5.19 7.09
C PHE A 73 5.50 5.66 6.99
N THR A 74 6.11 5.52 5.82
CA THR A 74 7.42 6.12 5.53
C THR A 74 7.58 6.32 4.04
N SER A 75 8.14 7.46 3.64
CA SER A 75 8.66 7.69 2.29
C SER A 75 10.18 7.49 2.31
N LEU A 76 10.73 7.01 1.20
CA LEU A 76 12.16 7.12 0.92
C LEU A 76 12.27 8.32 -0.02
N ASN A 77 12.90 9.40 0.46
CA ASN A 77 13.20 10.58 -0.36
C ASN A 77 14.40 10.31 -1.28
#